data_AF-A0A5B1B4M3-F1
#
_entry.id   AF-A0A5B1B4M3-F1
#
_cell.length_a   1.000
_cell.length_b   1.000
_cell.length_c   1.000
_cell.angle_alpha   90.00
_cell.angle_beta   90.00
_cell.angle_gamma   90.00
#
_symmetry.space_group_name_H-M   'P 1'
#
loop_
_entity.id
_entity.type
_entity.pdbx_description
1 polymer ?
#
loop_
_entity_poly.entity_id
_entity_poly.type
_entity_poly.pdbx_seq_one_letter_code
_entity_poly.pdbx_strand_id
1 'polypeptide(L)'
;MGLRVITDDAGHRVEGDAGDVDVMNAFLEHLSIRNFSPATRRAYAFDLLNFLRFLTARALRLDAVAPADLFDYLDWQQKSFRGARSAVVVRLSSRAGPAPATMNRRIAPVRGLFEYAVVVGVCARNPVRAVGAGHGRVGRHV
;
A
#
# COMPACT_ATOMS: atom_id res chain seq x y z
N MET A 1 5.36 19.42 3.13
CA MET A 1 4.93 19.35 1.70
C MET A 1 3.97 18.16 1.54
N GLY A 2 2.97 18.26 0.66
CA GLY A 2 1.98 17.19 0.47
C GLY A 2 2.53 15.99 -0.31
N LEU A 3 2.11 14.78 0.07
CA LEU A 3 2.47 13.53 -0.61
C LEU A 3 1.95 13.49 -2.06
N ARG A 4 2.86 13.29 -3.03
CA ARG A 4 2.54 13.22 -4.47
C ARG A 4 3.44 12.21 -5.20
N VAL A 5 3.02 11.82 -6.41
CA VAL A 5 3.88 11.11 -7.37
C VAL A 5 4.42 12.15 -8.34
N ILE A 6 5.72 12.08 -8.60
CA ILE A 6 6.40 12.87 -9.63
C ILE A 6 7.02 11.94 -10.67
N THR A 7 7.21 12.47 -11.87
CA THR A 7 7.84 11.75 -12.98
C THR A 7 9.24 12.32 -13.19
N ASP A 8 10.23 11.46 -13.34
CA ASP A 8 11.61 11.80 -13.69
C ASP A 8 12.12 10.91 -14.84
N ASP A 9 13.39 11.07 -15.21
CA ASP A 9 14.02 10.29 -16.29
C ASP A 9 14.12 8.78 -15.98
N ALA A 10 14.03 8.39 -14.69
CA ALA A 10 14.06 7.00 -14.25
C ALA A 10 12.64 6.37 -14.17
N GLY A 11 11.59 7.20 -14.14
CA GLY A 11 10.20 6.79 -14.18
C GLY A 11 9.31 7.58 -13.21
N HIS A 12 8.57 6.87 -12.36
CA HIS A 12 7.68 7.48 -11.37
C HIS A 12 8.21 7.25 -9.96
N ARG A 13 8.27 8.31 -9.16
CA ARG A 13 8.70 8.28 -7.75
C ARG A 13 7.70 8.99 -6.84
N VAL A 14 7.66 8.61 -5.58
CA VAL A 14 6.86 9.26 -4.55
C VAL A 14 7.70 10.36 -3.89
N GLU A 15 7.10 11.53 -3.70
CA GLU A 15 7.71 12.68 -3.03
C GLU A 15 6.82 13.15 -1.88
N GLY A 16 7.44 13.48 -0.75
CA GLY A 16 6.82 14.18 0.36
C GLY A 16 7.49 13.86 1.69
N ASP A 17 6.97 14.47 2.75
CA ASP A 17 7.53 14.35 4.11
C ASP A 17 6.84 13.21 4.86
N ALA A 18 7.24 11.97 4.55
CA ALA A 18 6.83 10.79 5.29
C ALA A 18 7.98 9.79 5.38
N GLY A 19 8.16 9.19 6.55
CA GLY A 19 9.36 8.39 6.87
C GLY A 19 9.57 7.11 6.07
N ASP A 20 8.62 6.72 5.21
CA ASP A 20 8.68 5.50 4.39
C ASP A 20 8.83 5.79 2.89
N VAL A 21 8.97 7.06 2.49
CA VAL A 21 9.11 7.48 1.08
C VAL A 21 10.33 6.84 0.42
N ASP A 22 11.47 6.83 1.11
CA ASP A 22 12.73 6.28 0.57
C ASP A 22 12.61 4.79 0.27
N VAL A 23 12.00 4.02 1.17
CA VAL A 23 11.79 2.57 0.99
C VAL A 23 10.83 2.30 -0.18
N MET A 24 9.79 3.12 -0.34
CA MET A 24 8.88 3.00 -1.49
C MET A 24 9.56 3.31 -2.81
N ASN A 25 10.44 4.32 -2.85
CA ASN A 25 11.20 4.66 -4.05
C ASN A 25 12.23 3.59 -4.39
N ALA A 26 12.94 3.04 -3.40
CA ALA A 26 13.85 1.91 -3.58
C ALA A 26 13.14 0.66 -4.12
N PHE A 27 11.90 0.41 -3.69
CA PHE A 27 11.06 -0.64 -4.27
C PHE A 27 10.68 -0.36 -5.73
N LEU A 28 10.31 0.88 -6.08
CA LEU A 28 10.00 1.25 -7.47
C LEU A 28 11.21 1.10 -8.40
N GLU A 29 12.40 1.42 -7.91
CA GLU A 29 13.66 1.16 -8.61
C GLU A 29 13.91 -0.34 -8.78
N HIS A 30 13.69 -1.14 -7.74
CA HIS A 30 13.78 -2.59 -7.81
C HIS A 30 12.86 -3.18 -8.90
N LEU A 31 11.64 -2.65 -9.08
CA LEU A 31 10.75 -3.08 -10.18
C LEU A 31 11.30 -2.73 -11.56
N SER A 32 12.04 -1.62 -11.68
CA SER A 32 12.73 -1.24 -12.91
C SER A 32 13.80 -2.28 -13.27
N ILE A 33 14.63 -2.69 -12.30
CA ILE A 33 15.66 -3.73 -12.46
C ILE A 33 15.03 -5.08 -12.86
N ARG A 34 13.84 -5.37 -12.34
CA ARG A 34 13.07 -6.59 -12.66
C ARG A 34 12.34 -6.53 -14.02
N ASN A 35 12.59 -5.48 -14.82
CA ASN A 35 12.05 -5.27 -16.16
C ASN A 35 10.51 -5.20 -16.20
N PHE A 36 9.88 -4.68 -15.14
CA PHE A 36 8.44 -4.40 -15.16
C PHE A 36 8.13 -3.25 -16.12
N SER A 37 6.99 -3.37 -16.83
CA SER A 37 6.58 -2.35 -17.80
C SER A 37 6.44 -0.96 -17.14
N PRO A 38 6.74 0.14 -17.85
CA PRO A 38 6.55 1.49 -17.34
C PRO A 38 5.11 1.75 -16.86
N ALA A 39 4.11 1.18 -17.56
CA ALA A 39 2.71 1.28 -17.19
C ALA A 39 2.40 0.61 -15.84
N THR A 40 3.01 -0.54 -15.57
CA THR A 40 2.88 -1.25 -14.29
C THR A 40 3.57 -0.47 -13.16
N ARG A 41 4.79 0.03 -13.39
CA ARG A 41 5.52 0.87 -12.43
C ARG A 41 4.75 2.13 -12.07
N ARG A 42 4.14 2.79 -13.08
CA ARG A 42 3.25 3.94 -12.87
C ARG A 42 2.08 3.59 -11.97
N ALA A 43 1.36 2.50 -12.28
CA ALA A 43 0.23 2.07 -11.46
C ALA A 43 0.67 1.83 -10.01
N TYR A 44 1.80 1.16 -9.83
CA TYR A 44 2.35 0.85 -8.51
C TYR A 44 2.72 2.12 -7.75
N ALA A 45 3.33 3.13 -8.38
CA ALA A 45 3.64 4.40 -7.73
C ALA A 45 2.39 5.10 -7.17
N PHE A 46 1.27 5.08 -7.91
CA PHE A 46 0.00 5.63 -7.42
C PHE A 46 -0.64 4.78 -6.32
N ASP A 47 -0.54 3.45 -6.41
CA ASP A 47 -1.03 2.54 -5.36
C ASP A 47 -0.22 2.72 -4.06
N LEU A 48 1.11 2.90 -4.16
CA LEU A 48 2.00 3.18 -3.04
C LEU A 48 1.74 4.54 -2.41
N LEU A 49 1.56 5.59 -3.21
CA LEU A 49 1.16 6.90 -2.71
C LEU A 49 -0.16 6.83 -1.93
N ASN A 50 -1.12 6.05 -2.42
CA ASN A 50 -2.38 5.87 -1.72
C ASN A 50 -2.19 5.17 -0.36
N PHE A 51 -1.33 4.14 -0.31
CA PHE A 51 -0.98 3.46 0.93
C PHE A 51 -0.23 4.38 1.90
N LEU A 52 0.71 5.18 1.43
CA LEU A 52 1.46 6.12 2.26
C LEU A 52 0.54 7.18 2.90
N ARG A 53 -0.48 7.63 2.17
CA ARG A 53 -1.52 8.52 2.72
C ARG A 53 -2.32 7.84 3.82
N PHE A 54 -2.62 6.55 3.68
CA PHE A 54 -3.26 5.77 4.74
C PHE A 54 -2.37 5.66 5.98
N LEU A 55 -1.09 5.31 5.81
CA LEU A 55 -0.12 5.23 6.90
C LEU A 55 0.00 6.56 7.65
N THR A 56 0.13 7.65 6.90
CA THR A 56 0.18 9.01 7.47
C THR A 56 -1.10 9.35 8.24
N ALA A 57 -2.27 9.02 7.68
CA ALA A 57 -3.56 9.27 8.33
C ALA A 57 -3.78 8.44 9.62
N ARG A 58 -3.07 7.32 9.77
CA ARG A 58 -3.09 6.46 10.97
C ARG A 58 -1.88 6.63 11.87
N ALA A 59 -0.96 7.55 11.53
CA ALA A 59 0.34 7.69 12.19
C ALA A 59 1.11 6.36 12.31
N LEU A 60 0.99 5.51 11.28
CA LEU A 60 1.67 4.22 11.18
C LEU A 60 2.93 4.34 10.32
N ARG A 61 3.89 3.48 10.62
CA ARG A 61 5.11 3.27 9.83
C ARG A 61 5.08 1.88 9.21
N LEU A 62 5.83 1.68 8.11
CA LEU A 62 5.86 0.41 7.38
C LEU A 62 6.25 -0.79 8.27
N ASP A 63 7.18 -0.62 9.20
CA ASP A 63 7.65 -1.63 10.15
C ASP A 63 6.61 -2.03 11.21
N ALA A 64 5.67 -1.15 11.52
CA ALA A 64 4.61 -1.35 12.51
C ALA A 64 3.31 -1.91 11.93
N VAL A 65 3.20 -2.07 10.60
CA VAL A 65 1.97 -2.54 9.95
C VAL A 65 1.67 -3.99 10.31
N ALA A 66 0.53 -4.22 10.94
CA ALA A 66 -0.01 -5.54 11.23
C ALA A 66 -0.94 -6.02 10.10
N PRO A 67 -1.25 -7.33 10.04
CA PRO A 67 -2.21 -7.86 9.07
C PRO A 67 -3.60 -7.22 9.17
N ALA A 68 -4.02 -6.83 10.38
CA ALA A 68 -5.28 -6.14 10.62
C ALA A 68 -5.34 -4.77 9.92
N ASP A 69 -4.23 -4.04 9.90
CA ASP A 69 -4.14 -2.71 9.28
C ASP A 69 -4.32 -2.78 7.75
N LEU A 70 -4.05 -3.93 7.13
CA LEU A 70 -4.32 -4.14 5.71
C LEU A 70 -5.83 -4.21 5.42
N PHE A 71 -6.63 -4.77 6.31
CA PHE A 71 -8.10 -4.74 6.18
C PHE A 71 -8.64 -3.32 6.40
N ASP A 72 -8.09 -2.62 7.38
CA ASP A 72 -8.40 -1.20 7.63
C ASP A 72 -8.04 -0.31 6.44
N TYR A 73 -6.92 -0.59 5.78
CA TYR A 73 -6.53 0.09 4.55
C TYR A 73 -7.58 -0.09 3.45
N LEU A 74 -8.07 -1.32 3.24
CA LEU A 74 -9.10 -1.59 2.24
C LEU A 74 -10.41 -0.85 2.54
N ASP A 75 -10.83 -0.81 3.79
CA ASP A 75 -12.02 -0.05 4.20
C ASP A 75 -11.81 1.47 4.04
N TRP A 76 -10.64 1.97 4.43
CA TRP A 76 -10.25 3.38 4.26
C TRP A 76 -10.24 3.79 2.78
N GLN A 77 -9.72 2.94 1.89
CA GLN A 77 -9.73 3.20 0.44
C GLN A 77 -11.16 3.36 -0.10
N GLN A 78 -12.09 2.54 0.38
CA GLN A 78 -13.50 2.64 -0.03
C GLN A 78 -14.13 3.95 0.43
N LYS A 79 -13.84 4.40 1.65
CA LYS A 79 -14.34 5.66 2.20
C LYS A 79 -13.74 6.87 1.49
N SER A 80 -12.44 6.89 1.24
CA SER A 80 -11.75 7.96 0.50
C SER A 80 -12.25 8.10 -0.94
N PHE A 81 -12.59 6.98 -1.60
CA PHE A 81 -13.17 7.01 -2.95
C PHE A 81 -14.58 7.58 -2.98
N ARG A 82 -15.38 7.36 -1.92
CA ARG A 82 -16.72 7.95 -1.77
C ARG A 82 -16.66 9.46 -1.53
N GLY A 83 -15.66 9.95 -0.78
CA GLY A 83 -15.45 11.38 -0.56
C GLY A 83 -14.92 12.14 -1.78
N ALA A 84 -14.08 11.51 -2.60
CA ALA A 84 -13.46 12.17 -3.76
C ALA A 84 -14.34 12.24 -5.03
N ARG A 85 -15.46 11.50 -5.10
CA ARG A 85 -16.33 11.39 -6.29
C ARG A 85 -17.71 12.02 -6.12
N SER A 86 -17.80 13.16 -5.44
CA SER A 86 -19.06 13.93 -5.38
C SER A 86 -19.35 14.76 -6.65
N ALA A 87 -18.75 14.44 -7.80
CA ALA A 87 -19.11 15.02 -9.09
C ALA A 87 -19.09 13.93 -10.18
N VAL A 88 -20.29 13.57 -10.65
CA VAL A 88 -20.57 12.94 -11.96
C VAL A 88 -19.93 11.57 -12.21
N VAL A 89 -20.35 10.54 -11.48
CA VAL A 89 -20.45 9.17 -12.05
C VAL A 89 -21.76 8.56 -11.59
N VAL A 90 -22.66 8.32 -12.53
CA VAL A 90 -23.92 7.60 -12.32
C VAL A 90 -23.60 6.25 -11.69
N ARG A 91 -24.11 6.05 -10.47
CA ARG A 91 -24.02 4.76 -9.77
C ARG A 91 -24.93 3.76 -10.46
N LEU A 92 -24.35 2.79 -11.15
CA LEU A 92 -25.03 1.53 -11.36
C LEU A 92 -24.95 0.74 -10.04
N SER A 93 -26.02 0.89 -9.25
CA SER A 93 -26.57 -0.11 -8.33
C SER A 93 -25.58 -1.09 -7.71
N SER A 94 -25.18 -0.81 -6.46
CA SER A 94 -25.32 -1.72 -5.30
C SER A 94 -24.40 -1.29 -4.16
N ARG A 95 -24.81 -1.54 -2.92
CA ARG A 95 -24.07 -1.35 -1.65
C ARG A 95 -22.74 -2.12 -1.54
N ALA A 96 -22.25 -2.75 -2.60
CA ALA A 96 -21.04 -3.55 -2.59
C ALA A 96 -19.83 -2.65 -2.91
N GLY A 97 -18.76 -2.76 -2.12
CA GLY A 97 -17.48 -2.13 -2.41
C GLY A 97 -16.91 -2.58 -3.78
N PRO A 98 -15.72 -2.07 -4.17
CA PRO A 98 -15.07 -2.45 -5.42
C PRO A 98 -14.97 -3.98 -5.54
N ALA A 99 -15.18 -4.50 -6.76
CA ALA A 99 -15.14 -5.94 -7.04
C ALA A 99 -13.83 -6.58 -6.50
N PRO A 100 -13.87 -7.84 -6.02
CA PRO A 100 -12.70 -8.53 -5.46
C PRO A 100 -11.44 -8.49 -6.34
N ALA A 101 -11.59 -8.56 -7.66
CA ALA A 101 -10.48 -8.43 -8.61
C ALA A 101 -9.77 -7.06 -8.54
N THR A 102 -10.51 -5.99 -8.30
CA THR A 102 -9.98 -4.63 -8.13
C THR A 102 -9.24 -4.47 -6.80
N MET A 103 -9.72 -5.13 -5.74
CA MET A 103 -9.02 -5.17 -4.45
C MET A 103 -7.71 -5.96 -4.57
N ASN A 104 -7.73 -7.12 -5.23
CA ASN A 104 -6.52 -7.93 -5.44
C ASN A 104 -5.46 -7.19 -6.26
N ARG A 105 -5.85 -6.41 -7.28
CA ARG A 105 -4.91 -5.59 -8.05
C ARG A 105 -4.22 -4.53 -7.18
N ARG A 106 -4.94 -3.91 -6.24
CA ARG A 106 -4.40 -2.86 -5.36
C ARG A 106 -3.54 -3.41 -4.21
N ILE A 107 -3.82 -4.63 -3.77
CA ILE A 107 -3.02 -5.31 -2.75
C ILE A 107 -1.70 -5.81 -3.32
N ALA A 108 -1.65 -6.20 -4.60
CA ALA A 108 -0.44 -6.71 -5.25
C ALA A 108 0.82 -5.84 -5.05
N PRO A 109 0.81 -4.52 -5.30
CA PRO A 109 1.96 -3.66 -5.04
C PRO A 109 2.33 -3.57 -3.56
N VAL A 110 1.34 -3.54 -2.66
CA VAL A 110 1.57 -3.50 -1.20
C VAL A 110 2.23 -4.80 -0.73
N ARG A 111 1.77 -5.95 -1.24
CA ARG A 111 2.41 -7.25 -0.96
C ARG A 111 3.86 -7.27 -1.45
N GLY A 112 4.10 -6.81 -2.68
CA GLY A 112 5.45 -6.73 -3.25
C GLY A 112 6.36 -5.80 -2.45
N LEU A 113 5.85 -4.66 -1.98
CA LEU A 113 6.56 -3.74 -1.10
C LEU A 113 6.99 -4.42 0.19
N PHE A 114 6.09 -5.13 0.87
CA PHE A 114 6.46 -5.83 2.11
C PHE A 114 7.42 -7.00 1.89
N GLU A 115 7.34 -7.68 0.74
CA GLU A 115 8.36 -8.69 0.37
C GLU A 115 9.74 -8.03 0.20
N TYR A 116 9.81 -6.90 -0.49
CA TYR A 116 11.03 -6.13 -0.64
C TYR A 116 11.55 -5.59 0.70
N ALA A 117 10.68 -4.99 1.52
CA ALA A 117 11.02 -4.40 2.81
C ALA A 117 11.59 -5.44 3.80
N VAL A 118 11.14 -6.70 3.73
CA VAL A 118 11.74 -7.80 4.49
C VAL A 118 13.13 -8.14 3.96
N VAL A 119 13.31 -8.20 2.64
CA VAL A 119 14.61 -8.51 2.01
C VAL A 119 15.66 -7.44 2.36
N VAL A 120 15.28 -6.16 2.43
CA VAL A 120 16.20 -5.06 2.78
C VAL A 120 16.26 -4.75 4.29
N GLY A 121 15.60 -5.56 5.13
CA GLY A 121 15.68 -5.46 6.60
C GLY A 121 14.88 -4.31 7.24
N VAL A 122 14.02 -3.62 6.49
CA VAL A 122 13.13 -2.57 7.02
C VAL A 122 11.97 -3.15 7.82
N CYS A 123 11.43 -4.30 7.40
CA CYS A 123 10.37 -5.01 8.11
C CYS A 123 10.89 -6.35 8.62
N ALA A 124 10.54 -6.71 9.86
CA ALA A 124 10.89 -8.02 10.42
C ALA A 124 10.15 -9.19 9.73
N ARG A 125 8.96 -8.95 9.17
CA ARG A 125 8.11 -9.98 8.54
C ARG A 125 7.08 -9.34 7.62
N ASN A 126 6.65 -10.09 6.61
CA ASN A 126 5.59 -9.64 5.70
C ASN A 126 4.20 -9.86 6.36
N PRO A 127 3.43 -8.79 6.65
CA PRO A 127 2.11 -8.90 7.28
C PRO A 127 1.09 -9.64 6.39
N VAL A 128 1.27 -9.63 5.07
CA VAL A 128 0.43 -10.39 4.12
C VAL A 128 0.64 -11.90 4.25
N ARG A 129 1.86 -12.34 4.60
CA ARG A 129 2.20 -13.77 4.78
C ARG A 129 1.98 -14.26 6.22
N ALA A 130 1.88 -13.33 7.17
CA ALA A 130 1.63 -13.64 8.58
C ALA A 130 0.24 -14.25 8.86
N VAL A 131 -0.72 -14.14 7.93
CA VAL A 131 -2.08 -14.69 8.07
C VAL A 131 -2.10 -16.24 8.10
N GLY A 132 -0.97 -16.94 7.92
CA GLY A 132 -0.87 -18.40 8.03
C GLY A 132 -0.04 -18.95 9.19
N ALA A 133 0.61 -18.12 10.01
CA ALA A 133 1.47 -18.60 11.09
C ALA A 133 0.88 -18.24 12.46
N GLY A 134 0.17 -19.22 13.03
CA GLY A 134 -0.18 -19.38 14.45
C GLY A 134 -0.26 -18.11 15.28
N HIS A 135 -1.49 -17.67 15.57
CA HIS A 135 -1.78 -16.77 16.67
C HIS A 135 -1.57 -17.51 18.01
N GLY A 136 -0.31 -17.81 18.34
CA GLY A 136 0.10 -18.29 19.66
C GLY A 136 0.09 -17.11 20.63
N ARG A 137 -1.03 -16.89 21.29
CA ARG A 137 -1.09 -16.00 22.46
C ARG A 137 -0.24 -16.63 23.55
N VAL A 138 0.96 -16.11 23.78
CA VAL A 138 1.73 -16.42 24.98
C VAL A 138 0.95 -15.87 26.17
N GLY A 139 0.61 -16.79 27.07
CA GLY A 139 -0.18 -16.54 28.25
C GLY A 139 0.47 -15.51 29.16
N ARG A 140 -0.35 -14.57 29.60
CA ARG A 140 -0.05 -13.70 30.73
C ARG A 140 -0.29 -14.53 31.98
N HIS A 141 0.78 -15.07 32.57
CA HIS A 141 0.72 -15.65 33.90
C HIS A 141 0.52 -14.53 34.93
N VAL A 142 -0.25 -14.94 35.94
CA VAL A 142 -0.82 -14.24 37.08
C VAL A 142 0.22 -13.45 37.88
#